data_AF-A0A9P5IZT5-F1
#
_entry.id   AF-A0A9P5IZT5-F1
#
_cell.length_a   1.000
_cell.length_b   1.000
_cell.length_c   1.000
_cell.angle_alpha   90.00
_cell.angle_beta   90.00
_cell.angle_gamma   90.00
#
_symmetry.space_group_name_H-M   'P 1'
#
loop_
_entity.id
_entity.type
_entity.pdbx_description
1 polymer ?
#
loop_
_entity_poly.entity_id
_entity_poly.type
_entity_poly.pdbx_seq_one_letter_code
_entity_poly.pdbx_strand_id
1 'polypeptide(L)'
;MIERGHCTWIESIWKLCGHRKDQWSAWFFAAMWADCVTTRRTTGYSPYQLMFGKPHLFPFSLDEPTWYTLNWHHIRSTADLLAMRARQLRRLEEDRSDAAAHNVKAQRKAADQYATKHASRLASGLYRVGEYVL
;
A
#
# COMPACT_ATOMS: atom_id res chain seq x y z
N MET A 1 21.92 -18.31 10.79
CA MET A 1 21.70 -16.99 10.13
C MET A 1 20.22 -16.57 10.24
N ILE A 2 19.64 -16.63 11.44
CA ILE A 2 18.23 -16.31 11.71
C ILE A 2 18.18 -15.11 12.65
N GLU A 3 18.99 -15.12 13.70
CA GLU A 3 19.11 -14.03 14.68
C GLU A 3 19.49 -12.68 14.05
N ARG A 4 20.52 -12.65 13.17
CA ARG A 4 20.93 -11.39 12.50
C ARG A 4 19.85 -10.80 11.59
N GLY A 5 19.05 -11.65 10.95
CA GLY A 5 17.91 -11.21 10.15
C GLY A 5 16.83 -10.59 11.04
N HIS A 6 16.50 -11.28 12.14
CA HIS A 6 15.53 -10.79 13.12
C HIS A 6 15.92 -9.45 13.74
N CYS A 7 17.18 -9.29 14.14
CA CYS A 7 17.66 -8.05 14.73
C CYS A 7 17.48 -6.85 13.78
N THR A 8 17.67 -7.03 12.48
CA THR A 8 17.70 -5.91 11.52
C THR A 8 16.33 -5.27 11.31
N TRP A 9 15.27 -6.07 11.15
CA TRP A 9 13.93 -5.51 10.98
C TRP A 9 13.34 -5.04 12.32
N ILE A 10 13.68 -5.67 13.45
CA ILE A 10 13.33 -5.16 14.79
C ILE A 10 13.99 -3.79 15.04
N GLU A 11 15.28 -3.63 14.70
CA GLU A 11 15.97 -2.34 14.78
C GLU A 11 15.29 -1.29 13.90
N SER A 12 14.83 -1.68 12.71
CA SER A 12 14.08 -0.79 11.83
C SER A 12 12.77 -0.29 12.47
N ILE A 13 12.06 -1.13 13.24
CA ILE A 13 10.86 -0.72 13.99
C ILE A 13 11.21 0.30 15.05
N TRP A 14 12.29 0.09 15.82
CA TRP A 14 12.71 1.06 16.82
C TRP A 14 13.07 2.41 16.20
N LYS A 15 13.72 2.41 15.04
CA LYS A 15 14.00 3.63 14.27
C LYS A 15 12.74 4.30 13.72
N LEU A 16 11.70 3.53 13.37
CA LEU A 16 10.41 4.07 12.95
C LEU A 16 9.64 4.73 14.09
N CYS A 17 9.63 4.09 15.25
CA CYS A 17 8.96 4.58 16.45
C CYS A 17 9.63 5.83 17.03
N GLY A 18 10.96 5.94 16.94
CA GLY A 18 11.73 7.01 17.55
C GLY A 18 11.44 7.08 19.06
N HIS A 19 10.89 8.21 19.52
CA HIS A 19 10.50 8.41 20.92
C HIS A 19 9.19 7.71 21.31
N ARG A 20 8.31 7.39 20.35
CA ARG A 20 6.99 6.77 20.58
C ARG A 20 7.06 5.25 20.40
N LYS A 21 7.74 4.61 21.35
CA LYS A 21 7.96 3.15 21.35
C LYS A 21 6.67 2.33 21.50
N ASP A 22 5.62 2.94 22.03
CA ASP A 22 4.26 2.39 22.13
C ASP A 22 3.65 2.05 20.75
N GLN A 23 4.09 2.70 19.68
CA GLN A 23 3.56 2.50 18.33
C GLN A 23 4.21 1.34 17.55
N TRP A 24 5.05 0.53 18.19
CA TRP A 24 5.81 -0.53 17.52
C TRP A 24 4.91 -1.52 16.77
N SER A 25 3.74 -1.84 17.33
CA SER A 25 2.78 -2.77 16.74
C SER A 25 2.22 -2.25 15.41
N ALA A 26 2.05 -0.93 15.29
CA ALA A 26 1.56 -0.30 14.05
C ALA A 26 2.59 -0.36 12.91
N TRP A 27 3.88 -0.49 13.23
CA TRP A 27 4.96 -0.59 12.25
C TRP A 27 5.42 -2.02 11.97
N PHE A 28 4.97 -2.98 12.79
CA PHE A 28 5.40 -4.37 12.75
C PHE A 28 5.24 -4.99 11.35
N PHE A 29 4.03 -4.95 10.80
CA PHE A 29 3.75 -5.57 9.50
C PHE A 29 4.48 -4.85 8.36
N ALA A 30 4.58 -3.52 8.42
CA ALA A 30 5.29 -2.74 7.41
C ALA A 30 6.80 -3.05 7.39
N ALA A 31 7.42 -3.17 8.57
CA ALA A 31 8.84 -3.51 8.69
C ALA A 31 9.13 -4.98 8.30
N MET A 32 8.27 -5.91 8.71
CA MET A 32 8.37 -7.31 8.31
C MET A 32 8.25 -7.46 6.78
N TRP A 33 7.25 -6.80 6.18
CA TRP A 33 7.07 -6.82 4.73
C TRP A 33 8.25 -6.19 4.01
N ALA A 34 8.77 -5.07 4.53
CA ALA A 34 9.98 -4.45 4.02
C ALA A 34 11.17 -5.43 3.99
N ASP A 35 11.37 -6.26 5.02
CA ASP A 35 12.44 -7.29 5.00
C ASP A 35 12.19 -8.35 3.92
N CYS A 36 10.95 -8.83 3.80
CA CYS A 36 10.58 -9.84 2.81
C CYS A 36 10.82 -9.38 1.36
N VAL A 37 10.60 -8.10 1.08
CA VAL A 37 10.78 -7.52 -0.27
C VAL A 37 12.18 -6.93 -0.48
N THR A 38 13.03 -6.89 0.55
CA THR A 38 14.39 -6.35 0.42
C THR A 38 15.40 -7.39 -0.02
N THR A 39 16.11 -7.07 -1.10
CA THR A 39 17.19 -7.89 -1.63
C THR A 39 18.30 -8.04 -0.60
N ARG A 40 18.67 -9.29 -0.29
CA ARG A 40 19.77 -9.56 0.63
C ARG A 40 21.10 -9.49 -0.12
N ARG A 41 22.08 -8.81 0.47
CA ARG A 41 23.44 -8.70 -0.10
C ARG A 41 24.09 -10.07 -0.33
N THR A 42 23.80 -11.05 0.52
CA THR A 42 24.44 -12.37 0.46
C THR A 42 23.94 -13.26 -0.66
N THR A 43 22.65 -13.17 -1.01
CA THR A 43 22.02 -14.02 -2.03
C THR A 43 21.78 -13.26 -3.33
N GLY A 44 21.77 -11.92 -3.31
CA GLY A 44 21.36 -11.11 -4.45
C GLY A 44 19.84 -11.14 -4.72
N TYR A 45 19.07 -11.84 -3.88
CA TYR A 45 17.62 -12.00 -4.00
C TYR A 45 16.90 -11.60 -2.72
N SER A 46 15.67 -11.13 -2.82
CA SER A 46 14.81 -10.92 -1.66
C SER A 46 14.23 -12.25 -1.14
N PRO A 47 13.87 -12.36 0.15
CA PRO A 47 13.14 -13.53 0.66
C PRO A 47 11.90 -13.87 -0.17
N TYR A 48 11.14 -12.86 -0.61
CA TYR A 48 10.00 -13.05 -1.51
C TYR A 48 10.41 -13.71 -2.84
N GLN A 49 11.48 -13.25 -3.47
CA GLN A 49 11.99 -13.85 -4.71
C GLN A 49 12.39 -15.30 -4.53
N LEU A 50 13.05 -15.62 -3.43
CA LEU A 50 13.46 -16.99 -3.13
C LEU A 50 12.25 -17.90 -2.89
N MET A 51 11.19 -17.38 -2.29
CA MET A 51 9.98 -18.15 -1.98
C MET A 51 9.07 -18.35 -3.20
N PHE A 52 8.91 -17.33 -4.04
CA PHE A 52 7.93 -17.33 -5.14
C PHE A 52 8.56 -17.44 -6.54
N GLY A 53 9.88 -17.45 -6.65
CA GLY A 53 10.60 -17.57 -7.92
C GLY A 53 10.50 -16.35 -8.84
N LYS A 54 9.96 -15.22 -8.36
CA LYS A 54 9.76 -14.00 -9.15
C LYS A 54 10.01 -12.73 -8.31
N PRO A 55 10.47 -11.62 -8.93
CA PRO A 55 10.54 -10.34 -8.24
C PRO A 55 9.17 -9.95 -7.69
N HIS A 56 9.18 -9.36 -6.50
CA HIS A 56 7.98 -8.72 -5.99
C HIS A 56 7.68 -7.51 -6.89
N LEU A 57 6.41 -7.31 -7.20
CA LEU A 57 5.97 -6.09 -7.85
C LEU A 57 5.92 -5.01 -6.77
N PHE A 58 6.81 -4.02 -6.87
CA PHE A 58 6.69 -2.86 -6.02
C PHE A 58 5.40 -2.12 -6.41
N PRO A 59 4.57 -1.73 -5.43
CA PRO A 59 3.33 -1.04 -5.71
C PRO A 59 3.52 0.46 -6.03
N PHE A 60 4.73 0.86 -6.43
CA PHE A 60 5.05 2.19 -6.93
C PHE A 60 5.70 2.05 -8.31
N SER A 61 5.28 2.88 -9.25
CA SER A 61 6.00 3.06 -10.50
C SER A 61 7.36 3.69 -10.17
N LEU A 62 8.46 3.24 -10.80
CA LEU A 62 9.76 3.95 -10.71
C LEU A 62 9.67 5.40 -11.23
N ASP A 63 8.60 5.65 -11.99
CA ASP A 63 8.25 6.90 -12.65
C ASP A 63 7.45 7.84 -11.73
N GLU A 64 6.96 7.32 -10.59
CA GLU A 64 6.12 8.07 -9.65
C GLU A 64 7.02 8.93 -8.72
N PRO A 65 6.75 10.25 -8.58
CA PRO A 65 7.56 11.13 -7.75
C PRO A 65 7.59 10.77 -6.26
N THR A 66 6.69 9.90 -5.79
CA THR A 66 6.70 9.35 -4.43
C THR A 66 8.00 8.61 -4.09
N TRP A 67 8.68 8.00 -5.07
CA TRP A 67 9.99 7.40 -4.87
C TRP A 67 11.06 8.45 -4.49
N TYR A 68 10.98 9.64 -5.08
CA TYR A 68 11.92 10.75 -4.85
C TYR A 68 11.60 11.58 -3.59
N THR A 69 10.40 11.47 -3.02
CA THR A 69 10.03 12.24 -1.82
C THR A 69 10.71 11.78 -0.52
N LEU A 70 11.48 10.71 -0.57
CA LEU A 70 12.14 10.14 0.60
C LEU A 70 13.63 10.43 0.63
N ASN A 71 14.13 10.73 1.83
CA ASN A 71 15.50 11.15 2.09
C ASN A 71 16.50 9.97 2.00
N TRP A 72 16.63 9.33 0.84
CA TRP A 72 17.51 8.17 0.60
C TRP A 72 18.97 8.44 0.97
N HIS A 73 19.43 9.69 0.88
CA HIS A 73 20.77 10.11 1.27
C HIS A 73 21.10 9.88 2.76
N HIS A 74 20.09 9.70 3.61
CA HIS A 74 20.27 9.48 5.06
C HIS A 74 20.39 7.99 5.42
N ILE A 75 20.26 7.08 4.46
CA ILE A 75 20.35 5.64 4.72
C ILE A 75 21.81 5.25 4.90
N ARG A 76 22.16 4.77 6.10
CA ARG A 76 23.52 4.34 6.44
C ARG A 76 23.59 2.85 6.78
N SER A 77 22.46 2.23 7.13
CA SER A 77 22.39 0.80 7.41
C SER A 77 21.20 0.11 6.74
N THR A 78 21.21 -1.23 6.73
CA THR A 78 20.06 -2.03 6.27
C THR A 78 18.82 -1.74 7.11
N ALA A 79 18.95 -1.51 8.41
CA ALA A 79 17.83 -1.13 9.26
C ALA A 79 17.24 0.24 8.86
N ASP A 80 18.07 1.20 8.43
CA ASP A 80 17.58 2.48 7.89
C ASP A 80 16.83 2.26 6.57
N LEU A 81 17.35 1.40 5.70
CA LEU A 81 16.71 1.04 4.44
C LEU A 81 15.33 0.40 4.68
N LEU A 82 15.24 -0.54 5.61
CA LEU A 82 13.99 -1.19 5.98
C LEU A 82 13.00 -0.20 6.59
N ALA A 83 13.47 0.70 7.46
CA ALA A 83 12.63 1.75 8.02
C ALA A 83 12.07 2.67 6.92
N MET A 84 12.91 3.12 6.00
CA MET A 84 12.47 3.95 4.88
C MET A 84 11.45 3.24 4.00
N ARG A 85 11.66 1.96 3.69
CA ARG A 85 10.68 1.15 2.93
C ARG A 85 9.38 0.92 3.69
N ALA A 86 9.42 0.69 5.00
CA ALA A 86 8.22 0.56 5.81
C ALA A 86 7.39 1.85 5.81
N ARG A 87 8.03 3.03 5.84
CA ARG A 87 7.34 4.33 5.66
C ARG A 87 6.66 4.44 4.30
N GLN A 88 7.31 3.99 3.23
CA GLN A 88 6.71 3.95 1.89
C GLN A 88 5.44 3.11 1.88
N LEU A 89 5.53 1.90 2.41
CA LEU A 89 4.43 0.94 2.41
C LEU A 89 3.22 1.50 3.16
N ARG A 90 3.44 2.12 4.33
CA ARG A 90 2.34 2.74 5.09
C ARG A 90 1.73 3.94 4.38
N ARG A 91 2.55 4.82 3.82
CA ARG A 91 2.04 5.98 3.09
C ARG A 91 1.20 5.56 1.88
N LEU A 92 1.66 4.54 1.16
CA LEU A 92 0.88 4.01 0.04
C LEU A 92 -0.47 3.44 0.50
N GLU A 93 -0.50 2.75 1.64
CA GLU A 93 -1.76 2.23 2.18
C GLU A 93 -2.73 3.37 2.54
N GLU A 94 -2.22 4.45 3.12
CA GLU A 94 -2.95 5.69 3.40
C GLU A 94 -3.45 6.35 2.10
N ASP A 95 -2.57 6.60 1.13
CA ASP A 95 -2.90 7.20 -0.17
C ASP A 95 -3.96 6.36 -0.94
N ARG A 96 -3.84 5.02 -0.88
CA ARG A 96 -4.80 4.11 -1.50
C ARG A 96 -6.16 4.16 -0.81
N SER A 97 -6.18 4.26 0.52
CA SER A 97 -7.43 4.42 1.28
C SER A 97 -8.14 5.72 0.89
N ASP A 98 -7.40 6.82 0.80
CA ASP A 98 -7.93 8.12 0.42
C ASP A 98 -8.46 8.14 -1.02
N ALA A 99 -7.71 7.56 -1.96
CA ALA A 99 -8.14 7.41 -3.34
C ALA A 99 -9.41 6.56 -3.47
N ALA A 100 -9.50 5.46 -2.70
CA ALA A 100 -10.70 4.63 -2.67
C ALA A 100 -11.91 5.41 -2.15
N ALA A 101 -11.75 6.19 -1.07
CA ALA A 101 -12.80 7.03 -0.52
C ALA A 101 -13.26 8.10 -1.53
N HIS A 102 -12.32 8.75 -2.22
CA HIS A 102 -12.61 9.71 -3.27
C HIS A 102 -13.39 9.07 -4.44
N ASN A 103 -12.99 7.87 -4.89
CA ASN A 103 -13.66 7.14 -5.96
C ASN A 103 -15.11 6.79 -5.59
N VAL A 104 -15.36 6.32 -4.37
CA VAL A 104 -16.73 6.06 -3.90
C VAL A 104 -17.58 7.33 -3.92
N LYS A 105 -17.02 8.46 -3.47
CA LYS A 105 -17.74 9.75 -3.50
C LYS A 105 -18.03 10.21 -4.93
N ALA A 106 -17.07 10.05 -5.83
CA ALA A 106 -17.23 10.39 -7.25
C ALA A 106 -18.30 9.51 -7.91
N GLN A 107 -18.30 8.20 -7.64
CA GLN A 107 -19.31 7.27 -8.15
C GLN A 107 -20.72 7.62 -7.67
N ARG A 108 -20.88 7.93 -6.37
CA ARG A 108 -22.18 8.39 -5.82
C ARG A 108 -22.67 9.65 -6.52
N LYS A 109 -21.79 10.66 -6.63
CA LYS A 109 -22.12 11.92 -7.32
C LYS A 109 -22.52 11.69 -8.78
N ALA A 110 -21.82 10.81 -9.49
CA ALA A 110 -22.15 10.45 -10.86
C ALA A 110 -23.51 9.73 -10.95
N ALA A 111 -23.81 8.83 -10.02
CA ALA A 111 -25.10 8.15 -9.94
C ALA A 111 -26.24 9.14 -9.67
N ASP A 112 -26.07 10.08 -8.74
CA ASP A 112 -27.06 11.12 -8.41
C ASP A 112 -27.31 12.05 -9.61
N GLN A 113 -26.23 12.46 -10.30
CA GLN A 113 -26.31 13.26 -11.52
C GLN A 113 -27.03 12.53 -12.65
N TYR A 114 -26.74 11.24 -12.82
CA TYR A 114 -27.44 10.41 -13.80
C TYR A 114 -28.93 10.28 -13.43
N ALA A 115 -29.23 10.06 -12.14
CA ALA A 115 -30.59 9.93 -11.64
C ALA A 115 -31.41 11.20 -11.87
N THR A 116 -30.84 12.38 -11.58
CA THR A 116 -31.50 13.67 -11.84
C THR A 116 -31.67 13.93 -13.33
N LYS A 117 -30.64 13.70 -14.16
CA LYS A 117 -30.72 13.93 -15.61
C LYS A 117 -31.71 13.01 -16.30
N HIS A 118 -31.84 11.78 -15.83
CA HIS A 118 -32.69 10.75 -16.42
C HIS A 118 -33.92 10.44 -15.55
N ALA A 119 -34.34 11.36 -14.69
CA ALA A 119 -35.45 11.17 -13.76
C ALA A 119 -36.76 10.77 -14.47
N SER A 120 -36.99 11.25 -15.70
CA SER A 120 -38.15 10.90 -16.51
C SER A 120 -38.09 9.49 -17.14
N ARG A 121 -36.90 8.90 -17.24
CA ARG A 121 -36.66 7.56 -17.82
C ARG A 121 -36.42 6.48 -16.77
N LEU A 122 -35.97 6.87 -15.58
CA LEU A 122 -35.76 5.97 -14.46
C LEU A 122 -37.12 5.71 -13.81
N ALA A 123 -37.75 4.60 -14.17
CA ALA A 123 -38.98 4.15 -13.54
C ALA A 123 -38.66 3.69 -12.10
N SER A 124 -39.24 4.35 -11.11
CA SER A 124 -39.24 3.89 -9.72
C SER A 124 -40.43 2.97 -9.50
N GLY A 125 -40.27 1.67 -9.76
CA GLY A 125 -41.33 0.67 -9.57
C GLY A 125 -40.87 -0.76 -9.87
N LEU A 126 -41.64 -1.75 -9.41
CA LEU A 126 -41.47 -3.15 -9.81
C LEU A 126 -41.89 -3.30 -11.27
N TYR A 127 -40.93 -3.60 -12.13
CA TYR A 127 -41.21 -3.88 -13.54
C TYR A 127 -42.11 -5.10 -13.67
N ARG A 128 -43.13 -5.02 -14.53
CA ARG A 128 -43.97 -6.17 -14.85
C ARG A 128 -43.21 -7.10 -15.79
N VAL A 129 -43.44 -8.41 -15.66
CA VAL A 129 -42.87 -9.40 -16.57
C VAL A 129 -43.32 -9.06 -18.01
N GLY A 130 -42.37 -8.75 -18.89
CA GLY A 130 -42.62 -8.36 -20.29
C GLY A 130 -42.44 -6.86 -20.63
N GLU A 131 -42.05 -6.01 -19.67
CA GLU A 131 -41.98 -4.55 -19.88
C GLU A 131 -40.70 -4.07 -20.60
N TYR A 132 -39.63 -4.89 -20.62
CA TYR A 132 -38.32 -4.56 -21.23
C TYR A 132 -37.73 -5.69 -22.09
N VAL A 133 -38.54 -6.63 -22.54
CA VAL A 133 -38.12 -7.66 -23.51
C VAL A 133 -39.02 -7.52 -24.73
N LEU A 134 -38.43 -7.26 -25.90
CA LEU A 134 -39.11 -7.42 -27.20
C LEU A 134 -39.48 -8.88 -27.42
#